data_AF-A0A8S2B047-F1
#
_entry.id   AF-A0A8S2B047-F1
#
_cell.length_a   1.000
_cell.length_b   1.000
_cell.length_c   1.000
_cell.angle_alpha   90.00
_cell.angle_beta   90.00
_cell.angle_gamma   90.00
#
_symmetry.space_group_name_H-M   'P 1'
#
loop_
_entity.id
_entity.type
_entity.pdbx_description
1 polymer ?
#
loop_
_entity_poly.entity_id
_entity_poly.type
_entity_poly.pdbx_seq_one_letter_code
_entity_poly.pdbx_strand_id
1 'polypeptide(L)'
;MIPGKGRPLTLEDSEAGEHAPLMVFDCRGYEPIDFGFGGYWKAEAESGTKFDDIDLSSGEEFTEYDEKGECPVMISNFRASFSVTK
;
A
#
# COMPACT_ATOMS: atom_id res chain seq x y z
N MET A 1 6.89 -7.10 14.05
CA MET A 1 5.55 -6.89 13.49
C MET A 1 4.56 -7.77 14.24
N ILE A 2 3.35 -7.28 14.52
CA ILE A 2 2.28 -8.03 15.17
C ILE A 2 1.30 -8.51 14.07
N PRO A 3 1.21 -9.83 13.82
CA PRO A 3 0.30 -10.37 12.80
C PRO A 3 -1.17 -10.01 13.08
N GLY A 4 -1.95 -9.79 12.02
CA GLY A 4 -3.40 -9.53 12.11
C GLY A 4 -3.79 -8.13 12.60
N LYS A 5 -2.83 -7.23 12.81
CA LYS A 5 -3.08 -5.84 13.20
C LYS A 5 -3.05 -4.85 12.03
N GLY A 6 -2.78 -5.33 10.83
CA GLY A 6 -2.74 -4.54 9.60
C GLY A 6 -3.89 -4.86 8.65
N ARG A 7 -4.16 -3.94 7.72
CA ARG A 7 -5.08 -4.16 6.59
C ARG A 7 -4.55 -3.52 5.30
N PRO A 8 -4.94 -4.01 4.11
CA PRO A 8 -4.66 -3.32 2.85
C PRO A 8 -5.25 -1.90 2.83
N LEU A 9 -4.62 -1.02 2.04
CA LEU A 9 -5.22 0.24 1.62
C LEU A 9 -6.32 -0.06 0.60
N THR A 10 -7.50 0.53 0.78
CA THR A 10 -8.62 0.39 -0.15
C THR A 10 -8.74 1.60 -1.06
N LEU A 11 -9.56 1.47 -2.12
CA LEU A 11 -9.91 2.60 -2.96
C LEU A 11 -10.60 3.71 -2.15
N GLU A 12 -11.52 3.34 -1.25
CA GLU A 12 -12.21 4.29 -0.36
C GLU A 12 -11.24 5.08 0.52
N ASP A 13 -10.22 4.42 1.11
CA ASP A 13 -9.18 5.12 1.88
C ASP A 13 -8.43 6.13 1.00
N SER A 14 -8.05 5.71 -0.22
CA SER A 14 -7.28 6.52 -1.16
C SER A 14 -8.07 7.74 -1.63
N GLU A 15 -9.34 7.56 -1.97
CA GLU A 15 -10.25 8.65 -2.37
C GLU A 15 -10.52 9.63 -1.23
N ALA A 16 -10.57 9.14 0.01
CA ALA A 16 -10.67 9.97 1.21
C ALA A 16 -9.36 10.67 1.58
N GLY A 17 -8.23 10.30 0.97
CA GLY A 17 -6.90 10.79 1.33
C GLY A 17 -6.43 10.29 2.71
N GLU A 18 -6.96 9.14 3.15
CA GLU A 18 -6.68 8.55 4.45
C GLU A 18 -5.56 7.50 4.38
N HIS A 19 -4.86 7.34 5.50
CA HIS A 19 -3.86 6.29 5.65
C HIS A 19 -4.52 5.02 6.19
N ALA A 20 -4.24 3.87 5.57
CA ALA A 20 -4.57 2.58 6.14
C ALA A 20 -3.49 2.11 7.15
N PRO A 21 -3.87 1.51 8.28
CA PRO A 21 -2.91 0.88 9.19
C PRO A 21 -2.40 -0.41 8.57
N LEU A 22 -1.33 -0.33 7.77
CA LEU A 22 -0.79 -1.46 7.02
C LEU A 22 -0.14 -2.53 7.91
N MET A 23 0.54 -2.12 8.98
CA MET A 23 1.23 -3.02 9.90
C MET A 23 1.48 -2.35 11.25
N VAL A 24 1.67 -3.17 12.30
CA VAL A 24 2.01 -2.71 13.65
C VAL A 24 3.30 -3.39 14.12
N PHE A 25 4.18 -2.64 14.77
CA PHE A 25 5.43 -3.13 15.33
C PHE A 25 5.39 -3.12 16.86
N ASP A 26 5.86 -4.19 17.51
CA ASP A 26 6.24 -4.16 18.93
C ASP A 26 7.70 -3.69 18.99
N CYS A 27 7.89 -2.47 19.47
CA CYS A 27 9.14 -1.74 19.44
C CYS A 27 9.73 -1.64 20.86
N ARG A 28 10.94 -2.18 21.07
CA ARG A 28 11.63 -2.19 22.37
C ARG A 28 13.01 -1.55 22.26
N GLY A 29 13.08 -0.26 22.53
CA GLY A 29 14.32 0.53 22.41
C GLY A 29 14.67 0.99 20.99
N TYR A 30 13.75 0.82 20.04
CA TYR A 30 13.89 1.28 18.65
C TYR A 30 12.56 1.81 18.15
N GLU A 31 12.59 2.81 17.28
CA GLU A 31 11.40 3.35 16.61
C GLU A 31 11.63 3.41 15.09
N PRO A 32 10.64 3.05 14.27
CA PRO A 32 10.72 3.24 12.82
C PRO A 32 10.58 4.72 12.48
N ILE A 33 11.49 5.22 11.65
CA ILE A 33 11.54 6.64 11.26
C ILE A 33 11.17 6.87 9.78
N ASP A 34 11.25 5.82 8.96
CA ASP A 34 10.99 5.90 7.52
C ASP A 34 10.56 4.53 6.97
N PHE A 35 9.93 4.52 5.80
CA PHE A 35 9.41 3.33 5.14
C PHE A 35 9.75 3.31 3.65
N GLY A 36 10.59 2.35 3.25
CA GLY A 36 10.81 2.04 1.85
C GLY A 36 9.76 1.06 1.34
N PHE A 37 9.05 1.42 0.28
CA PHE A 37 7.97 0.58 -0.27
C PHE A 37 8.51 -0.72 -0.88
N GLY A 38 9.65 -0.70 -1.57
CA GLY A 38 10.25 -1.90 -2.14
C GLY A 38 9.44 -2.54 -3.28
N GLY A 39 9.84 -3.73 -3.71
CA GLY A 39 9.08 -4.56 -4.66
C GLY A 39 8.29 -5.65 -3.95
N TYR A 40 7.40 -6.34 -4.65
CA TYR A 40 6.49 -7.39 -4.15
C TYR A 40 5.13 -6.92 -3.61
N TRP A 41 4.64 -5.76 -4.04
CA TRP A 41 3.27 -5.35 -3.74
C TRP A 41 2.27 -6.15 -4.58
N LYS A 42 1.05 -6.22 -4.04
CA LYS A 42 -0.10 -6.85 -4.70
C LYS A 42 -1.27 -5.89 -4.67
N ALA A 43 -2.01 -5.82 -5.76
CA ALA A 43 -3.22 -5.02 -5.88
C ALA A 43 -4.31 -5.81 -6.61
N GLU A 44 -5.56 -5.45 -6.33
CA GLU A 44 -6.73 -5.97 -7.05
C GLU A 44 -7.52 -4.77 -7.55
N ALA A 45 -7.76 -4.72 -8.86
CA ALA A 45 -8.63 -3.70 -9.46
C ALA A 45 -10.10 -3.97 -9.10
N GLU A 46 -10.97 -2.98 -9.26
CA GLU A 46 -12.41 -3.13 -9.00
C GLU A 46 -13.07 -4.21 -9.86
N SER A 47 -12.52 -4.49 -11.05
CA SER A 47 -12.96 -5.60 -11.90
C SER A 47 -12.63 -6.98 -11.30
N GLY A 48 -11.75 -7.05 -10.30
CA GLY A 48 -11.18 -8.27 -9.73
C GLY A 48 -9.90 -8.75 -10.43
N THR A 49 -9.36 -8.00 -11.40
CA THR A 49 -8.04 -8.28 -11.98
C THR A 49 -6.96 -8.10 -10.91
N LYS A 50 -6.06 -9.08 -10.82
CA LYS A 50 -4.99 -9.10 -9.81
C LYS A 50 -3.66 -8.75 -10.44
N PHE A 51 -2.91 -7.91 -9.75
CA PHE A 51 -1.56 -7.50 -10.10
C PHE A 51 -0.65 -7.96 -8.96
N ASP A 52 0.31 -8.82 -9.30
CA ASP A 52 1.33 -9.33 -8.38
C ASP A 52 2.69 -8.72 -8.72
N ASP A 53 3.65 -8.81 -7.79
CA ASP A 53 5.04 -8.37 -7.97
C ASP A 53 5.20 -6.91 -8.40
N ILE A 54 4.29 -6.03 -7.96
CA ILE A 54 4.39 -4.59 -8.22
C ILE A 54 5.63 -4.01 -7.52
N ASP A 55 6.47 -3.30 -8.28
CA ASP A 55 7.66 -2.62 -7.77
C ASP A 55 7.38 -1.13 -7.53
N LEU A 56 7.49 -0.71 -6.27
CA LEU A 56 7.36 0.68 -5.82
C LEU A 56 8.69 1.20 -5.24
N SER A 57 9.79 0.48 -5.43
CA SER A 57 11.09 0.80 -4.83
C SER A 57 11.73 2.07 -5.41
N SER A 58 11.44 2.42 -6.67
CA SER A 58 11.96 3.62 -7.34
C SER A 58 11.28 4.91 -6.89
N GLY A 59 10.13 4.82 -6.20
CA GLY A 59 9.28 5.98 -5.95
C GLY A 59 8.47 6.43 -7.18
N GLU A 60 8.60 5.74 -8.31
CA GLU A 60 7.82 6.00 -9.52
C GLU A 60 6.41 5.41 -9.40
N GLU A 61 5.48 5.95 -10.19
CA GLU A 61 4.12 5.43 -10.26
C GLU A 61 4.07 4.07 -10.96
N PHE A 62 3.21 3.18 -10.46
CA PHE A 62 2.82 1.99 -11.18
C PHE A 62 1.66 2.34 -12.10
N THR A 63 1.76 1.96 -13.37
CA THR A 63 0.69 2.14 -14.37
C THR A 63 0.53 0.88 -15.19
N GLU A 64 -0.71 0.41 -15.33
CA GLU A 64 -1.06 -0.75 -16.14
C GLU A 64 -2.45 -0.55 -16.76
N TYR A 65 -2.85 -1.47 -17.64
CA TYR A 65 -4.20 -1.48 -18.20
C TYR A 65 -4.97 -2.72 -17.73
N ASP A 66 -6.14 -2.49 -17.13
CA ASP A 66 -7.04 -3.57 -16.72
C ASP A 66 -7.98 -3.93 -17.88
N GLU A 67 -7.63 -4.98 -18.61
CA GLU A 67 -8.44 -5.49 -19.73
C GLU A 67 -9.87 -5.87 -19.33
N LYS A 68 -10.09 -6.31 -18.09
CA LYS A 68 -11.43 -6.71 -17.63
C LYS A 68 -12.29 -5.50 -17.27
N GLY A 69 -11.68 -4.45 -16.73
CA GLY A 69 -12.31 -3.17 -16.44
C GLY A 69 -12.39 -2.22 -17.63
N GLU A 70 -11.65 -2.52 -18.71
CA GLU A 70 -11.46 -1.67 -19.89
C GLU A 70 -10.95 -0.26 -19.54
N CYS A 71 -10.10 -0.15 -18.51
CA CYS A 71 -9.61 1.13 -18.00
C CYS A 71 -8.13 1.08 -17.55
N PRO A 72 -7.41 2.21 -17.60
CA PRO A 72 -6.07 2.29 -17.01
C PRO A 72 -6.17 2.25 -15.48
N VAL A 73 -5.21 1.58 -14.85
CA VAL A 73 -5.06 1.51 -13.40
C VAL A 73 -3.70 2.10 -13.00
N MET A 74 -3.65 2.73 -11.83
CA MET A 74 -2.46 3.43 -11.37
C MET A 74 -2.31 3.38 -9.85
N ILE A 75 -1.06 3.29 -9.37
CA ILE A 75 -0.68 3.60 -7.99
C ILE A 75 0.36 4.72 -8.05
N SER A 76 0.02 5.89 -7.50
CA SER A 76 0.88 7.07 -7.52
C SER A 76 0.80 7.83 -6.18
N ASN A 77 1.77 8.73 -5.94
CA ASN A 77 1.85 9.57 -4.73
C ASN A 77 1.66 8.81 -3.40
N PHE A 78 2.15 7.57 -3.34
CA PHE A 78 2.09 6.77 -2.13
C PHE A 78 2.98 7.37 -1.04
N ARG A 79 2.46 7.38 0.19
CA ARG A 79 3.13 7.94 1.38
C ARG A 79 2.94 7.01 2.56
N ALA A 80 3.92 7.03 3.46
CA ALA A 80 3.86 6.30 4.70
C ALA A 80 4.13 7.24 5.87
N SER A 81 3.53 6.92 7.01
CA SER A 81 3.80 7.59 8.27
C SER A 81 3.68 6.59 9.41
N PHE A 82 4.38 6.87 10.51
CA PHE A 82 4.29 6.09 11.74
C PHE A 82 3.52 6.87 12.80
N SER A 83 2.62 6.18 13.50
CA SER A 83 1.92 6.71 14.66
C SER A 83 1.94 5.67 15.79
N VAL A 84 2.00 6.16 17.03
CA VAL A 84 1.96 5.27 18.21
C VAL A 84 0.53 4.80 18.41
N THR A 85 0.35 3.48 18.45
CA THR A 85 -0.94 2.85 18.75
C THR A 85 -1.13 2.77 20.27
N LYS A 86 -2.36 3.02 20.74
CA LYS A 86 -2.73 2.94 22.16
C LYS A 86 -3.19 1.53 22.55
#